data_AF-A0A356T8Q1-F1
#
_entry.id   AF-A0A356T8Q1-F1
#
_cell.length_a   1.000
_cell.length_b   1.000
_cell.length_c   1.000
_cell.angle_alpha   90.00
_cell.angle_beta   90.00
_cell.angle_gamma   90.00
#
_symmetry.space_group_name_H-M   'P 1'
#
loop_
_entity.id
_entity.type
_entity.pdbx_description
1 polymer ?
#
loop_
_entity_poly.entity_id
_entity_poly.type
_entity_poly.pdbx_seq_one_letter_code
_entity_poly.pdbx_strand_id
1 'polypeptide(L)'
;RAALLRALAELPGAVEAGEDDGETVLNLTRPGNAMHRGWDNTTMAVFRLGAAELVVETNSEKRADAARAALGPLLDHLRFVERDARPVDELPQPDPSGSGLPEGVDREEVAAILREMKERHYADWCSQPLPALDGKTPLEAVQGKRTRQRVQALLADMERHESGAPPDERFDVGRLRRELGLESTRG
;
A
#
# COMPACT_ATOMS: atom_id res chain seq x y z
N ARG A 1 -0.21 29.44 -2.94
CA ARG A 1 -0.45 28.35 -1.95
C ARG A 1 -1.92 28.13 -1.64
N ALA A 2 -2.62 29.00 -0.90
CA ALA A 2 -4.01 28.75 -0.45
C ALA A 2 -5.02 28.49 -1.60
N ALA A 3 -4.90 29.21 -2.73
CA ALA A 3 -5.74 28.95 -3.90
C ALA A 3 -5.51 27.57 -4.51
N LEU A 4 -4.25 27.13 -4.59
CA LEU A 4 -3.87 25.82 -5.11
C LEU A 4 -4.34 24.71 -4.16
N LEU A 5 -4.16 24.88 -2.85
CA LEU A 5 -4.66 23.93 -1.85
C LEU A 5 -6.17 23.72 -1.98
N ARG A 6 -6.94 24.81 -2.08
CA ARG A 6 -8.39 24.72 -2.30
C ARG A 6 -8.72 23.99 -3.59
N ALA A 7 -8.02 24.31 -4.68
CA ALA A 7 -8.26 23.64 -5.95
C ALA A 7 -7.92 22.13 -5.92
N LEU A 8 -6.88 21.73 -5.19
CA LEU A 8 -6.54 20.33 -4.96
C LEU A 8 -7.60 19.62 -4.11
N ALA A 9 -8.11 20.26 -3.07
CA ALA A 9 -9.15 19.72 -2.19
C ALA A 9 -10.50 19.52 -2.92
N GLU A 10 -10.76 20.30 -3.97
CA GLU A 10 -11.96 20.16 -4.81
C GLU A 10 -11.83 19.05 -5.88
N LEU A 11 -10.67 18.40 -6.01
CA LEU A 11 -10.52 17.29 -6.94
C LEU A 11 -11.40 16.10 -6.51
N PRO A 12 -12.08 15.42 -7.44
CA PRO A 12 -12.92 14.28 -7.09
C PRO A 12 -12.14 13.18 -6.37
N GLY A 13 -12.52 12.89 -5.11
CA GLY A 13 -11.89 11.88 -4.27
C GLY A 13 -10.66 12.36 -3.49
N ALA A 14 -10.37 13.66 -3.51
CA ALA A 14 -9.36 14.24 -2.64
C ALA A 14 -9.78 14.16 -1.17
N VAL A 15 -8.85 13.72 -0.31
CA VAL A 15 -9.00 13.62 1.14
C VAL A 15 -7.76 14.23 1.78
N GLU A 16 -7.95 15.16 2.71
CA GLU A 16 -6.83 15.73 3.47
C GLU A 16 -6.25 14.67 4.40
N ALA A 17 -4.94 14.43 4.27
CA ALA A 17 -4.23 13.38 5.01
C ALA A 17 -3.44 13.95 6.22
N GLY A 18 -3.30 15.27 6.30
CA GLY A 18 -2.63 15.97 7.40
C GLY A 18 -1.47 16.84 6.90
N GLU A 19 -0.55 17.15 7.81
CA GLU A 19 0.71 17.85 7.52
C GLU A 19 1.90 16.95 7.85
N ASP A 20 2.90 16.96 6.97
CA ASP A 20 4.14 16.19 7.10
C ASP A 20 5.32 17.10 6.72
N ASP A 21 6.30 17.26 7.60
CA ASP A 21 7.47 18.16 7.44
C ASP A 21 7.15 19.58 6.91
N GLY A 22 6.01 20.15 7.35
CA GLY A 22 5.56 21.48 6.91
C GLY A 22 4.89 21.52 5.52
N GLU A 23 4.67 20.35 4.91
CA GLU A 23 3.90 20.16 3.69
C GLU A 23 2.48 19.72 4.01
N THR A 24 1.50 20.27 3.30
CA THR A 24 0.11 19.79 3.40
C THR A 24 -0.06 18.59 2.48
N VAL A 25 -0.53 17.46 3.03
CA VAL A 25 -0.68 16.20 2.31
C VAL A 25 -2.15 15.93 1.97
N LEU A 26 -2.43 15.61 0.71
CA LEU A 26 -3.76 15.20 0.23
C LEU A 26 -3.68 13.87 -0.52
N ASN A 27 -4.59 12.96 -0.22
CA ASN A 27 -4.72 11.69 -0.91
C ASN A 27 -5.85 11.78 -1.95
N LEU A 28 -5.55 11.52 -3.21
CA LEU A 28 -6.56 11.29 -4.23
C LEU A 28 -6.98 9.83 -4.18
N THR A 29 -8.21 9.55 -3.81
CA THR A 29 -8.71 8.19 -3.57
C THR A 29 -9.85 7.81 -4.50
N ARG A 30 -9.98 6.51 -4.78
CA ARG A 30 -11.12 5.92 -5.48
C ARG A 30 -11.79 4.88 -4.57
N PRO A 31 -13.13 4.76 -4.57
CA PRO A 31 -13.81 3.69 -3.81
C PRO A 31 -13.38 2.28 -4.23
N GLY A 32 -13.29 1.41 -3.23
CA GLY A 32 -12.90 0.01 -3.32
C GLY A 32 -11.44 -0.20 -3.71
N ASN A 33 -10.98 -1.44 -3.57
CA ASN A 33 -9.66 -1.88 -4.00
C ASN A 33 -9.74 -3.21 -4.76
N ALA A 34 -9.11 -3.26 -5.93
CA ALA A 34 -9.13 -4.45 -6.79
C ALA A 34 -8.32 -5.62 -6.20
N MET A 35 -7.32 -5.31 -5.37
CA MET A 35 -6.42 -6.27 -4.75
C MET A 35 -6.75 -6.55 -3.28
N HIS A 36 -7.48 -5.68 -2.59
CA HIS A 36 -7.88 -5.91 -1.20
C HIS A 36 -9.37 -5.64 -1.02
N ARG A 37 -10.20 -6.68 -1.08
CA ARG A 37 -11.67 -6.54 -1.04
C ARG A 37 -12.20 -5.88 0.23
N GLY A 38 -11.47 -6.00 1.34
CA GLY A 38 -11.80 -5.36 2.61
C GLY A 38 -11.33 -3.91 2.73
N TRP A 39 -10.70 -3.33 1.69
CA TRP A 39 -10.35 -1.91 1.67
C TRP A 39 -11.43 -1.12 0.96
N ASP A 40 -11.92 -0.09 1.65
CA ASP A 40 -13.00 0.78 1.15
C ASP A 40 -12.51 1.74 0.07
N ASN A 41 -11.20 1.89 -0.11
CA ASN A 41 -10.59 2.79 -1.09
C ASN A 41 -9.25 2.29 -1.67
N THR A 42 -8.86 2.92 -2.76
CA THR A 42 -7.53 2.84 -3.38
C THR A 42 -6.95 4.24 -3.49
N THR A 43 -5.76 4.45 -2.94
CA THR A 43 -5.00 5.69 -3.17
C THR A 43 -4.44 5.71 -4.59
N MET A 44 -4.89 6.69 -5.36
CA MET A 44 -4.52 6.92 -6.75
C MET A 44 -3.29 7.82 -6.87
N ALA A 45 -3.18 8.83 -6.00
CA ALA A 45 -2.03 9.72 -5.92
C ALA A 45 -1.93 10.32 -4.50
N VAL A 46 -0.71 10.68 -4.10
CA VAL A 46 -0.44 11.51 -2.93
C VAL A 46 0.08 12.85 -3.42
N PHE A 47 -0.57 13.93 -2.99
CA PHE A 47 -0.17 15.30 -3.27
C PHE A 47 0.48 15.90 -2.03
N ARG A 48 1.72 16.35 -2.14
CA ARG A 48 2.44 17.07 -1.08
C ARG A 48 2.63 18.52 -1.52
N LEU A 49 2.01 19.45 -0.79
CA LEU A 49 2.06 20.87 -1.08
C LEU A 49 2.90 21.61 -0.05
N GLY A 50 4.15 21.86 -0.42
CA GLY A 50 5.08 22.69 0.33
C GLY A 50 4.85 24.20 0.11
N ALA A 51 5.89 24.99 0.40
CA ALA A 51 5.86 26.44 0.22
C ALA A 51 5.97 26.86 -1.27
N ALA A 52 6.80 26.15 -2.03
CA ALA A 52 7.17 26.50 -3.40
C ALA A 52 6.86 25.43 -4.45
N GLU A 53 6.61 24.19 -4.04
CA GLU A 53 6.42 23.06 -4.94
C GLU A 53 5.23 22.18 -4.56
N LEU A 54 4.73 21.48 -5.56
CA LEU A 54 3.73 20.43 -5.44
C LEU A 54 4.38 19.13 -5.94
N VAL A 55 4.59 18.19 -5.04
CA VAL A 55 5.07 16.85 -5.39
C VAL A 55 3.87 15.92 -5.51
N VAL A 56 3.86 15.11 -6.56
CA VAL A 56 2.81 14.13 -6.84
C VAL A 56 3.42 12.75 -6.89
N GLU A 57 3.11 11.92 -5.91
CA GLU A 57 3.63 10.55 -5.81
C GLU A 57 2.56 9.56 -6.24
N THR A 58 2.95 8.61 -7.10
CA THR A 58 2.07 7.52 -7.53
C THR A 58 2.88 6.23 -7.66
N ASN A 59 2.23 5.10 -7.43
CA ASN A 59 2.85 3.79 -7.55
C ASN A 59 2.59 3.16 -8.96
N SER A 60 2.38 3.98 -10.00
CA SER A 60 2.46 3.55 -11.40
C SER A 60 2.46 4.72 -12.38
N GLU A 61 3.13 4.54 -13.52
CA GLU A 61 3.19 5.55 -14.60
C GLU A 61 1.81 5.99 -15.08
N LYS A 62 0.91 5.02 -15.28
CA LYS A 62 -0.48 5.30 -15.70
C LYS A 62 -1.22 6.19 -14.69
N ARG A 63 -0.93 6.05 -13.39
CA ARG A 63 -1.51 6.91 -12.35
C ARG A 63 -0.85 8.28 -12.35
N ALA A 64 0.46 8.37 -12.58
CA ALA A 64 1.14 9.66 -12.75
C ALA A 64 0.55 10.48 -13.90
N ASP A 65 0.31 9.83 -15.05
CA ASP A 65 -0.30 10.48 -16.22
C ASP A 65 -1.73 10.96 -15.90
N ALA A 66 -2.53 10.14 -15.22
CA ALA A 66 -3.88 10.49 -14.81
C ALA A 66 -3.90 11.64 -13.78
N ALA A 67 -2.99 11.62 -12.80
CA ALA A 67 -2.85 12.69 -11.81
C ALA A 67 -2.44 14.00 -12.49
N ARG A 68 -1.49 13.96 -13.43
CA ARG A 68 -1.10 15.12 -14.23
C ARG A 68 -2.26 15.69 -15.04
N ALA A 69 -3.08 14.82 -15.64
CA ALA A 69 -4.28 15.25 -16.36
C ALA A 69 -5.31 15.92 -15.41
N ALA A 70 -5.47 15.40 -14.20
CA ALA A 70 -6.34 15.99 -13.18
C ALA A 70 -5.86 17.39 -12.72
N LEU A 71 -4.55 17.62 -12.73
CA LEU A 71 -3.95 18.94 -12.48
C LEU A 71 -4.03 19.90 -13.69
N GLY A 72 -4.49 19.43 -14.85
CA GLY A 72 -4.61 20.20 -16.08
C GLY A 72 -5.20 21.61 -15.90
N PRO A 73 -6.35 21.76 -15.21
CA PRO A 73 -6.97 23.08 -14.95
C PRO A 73 -6.13 24.02 -14.08
N LEU A 74 -5.11 23.50 -13.39
CA LEU A 74 -4.25 24.23 -12.45
C LEU A 74 -2.86 24.51 -13.03
N LEU A 75 -2.61 24.11 -14.28
CA LEU A 75 -1.32 24.29 -14.95
C LEU A 75 -0.95 25.76 -15.16
N ASP A 76 -1.92 26.67 -15.22
CA ASP A 76 -1.64 28.12 -15.27
C ASP A 76 -0.95 28.63 -13.98
N HIS A 77 -1.02 27.86 -12.89
CA HIS A 77 -0.37 28.13 -11.61
C HIS A 77 0.81 27.21 -11.32
N LEU A 78 1.09 26.23 -12.17
CA LEU A 78 2.06 25.17 -11.94
C LEU A 78 2.99 25.02 -13.13
N ARG A 79 4.29 25.11 -12.89
CA ARG A 79 5.29 24.72 -13.88
C ARG A 79 5.73 23.29 -13.61
N PHE A 80 5.62 22.42 -14.61
CA PHE A 80 6.22 21.09 -14.54
C PHE A 80 7.75 21.22 -14.49
N VAL A 81 8.36 20.62 -13.46
CA VAL A 81 9.81 20.61 -13.26
C VAL A 81 10.39 19.32 -13.79
N GLU A 82 10.02 18.19 -13.18
CA GLU A 82 10.55 16.88 -13.53
C GLU A 82 9.59 15.73 -13.19
N ARG A 83 9.92 14.54 -13.68
CA ARG A 83 9.30 13.26 -13.30
C ARG A 83 10.42 12.26 -13.08
N ASP A 84 10.43 11.67 -11.89
CA ASP A 84 11.29 10.54 -11.56
C ASP A 84 10.42 9.27 -11.44
N ALA A 85 10.91 8.17 -12.00
CA ALA A 85 10.25 6.87 -11.94
C ALA A 85 11.30 5.82 -11.60
N ARG A 86 11.15 5.21 -10.41
CA ARG A 86 12.08 4.20 -9.90
C ARG A 86 11.41 2.84 -9.80
N PRO A 87 12.14 1.75 -10.10
CA PRO A 87 11.67 0.41 -9.79
C PRO A 87 11.38 0.28 -8.29
N VAL A 88 10.32 -0.44 -7.93
CA VAL A 88 9.93 -0.63 -6.53
C VAL A 88 11.04 -1.30 -5.71
N ASP A 89 11.84 -2.17 -6.34
CA ASP A 89 12.93 -2.90 -5.71
C ASP A 89 14.11 -2.01 -5.28
N GLU A 90 14.18 -0.79 -5.82
CA GLU A 90 15.22 0.20 -5.48
C GLU A 90 14.75 1.20 -4.41
N LEU A 91 13.46 1.17 -4.04
CA LEU A 91 12.93 2.02 -2.98
C LEU A 91 13.41 1.50 -1.61
N PRO A 92 13.85 2.39 -0.70
CA PRO A 92 14.10 1.99 0.67
C PRO A 92 12.80 1.42 1.25
N GLN A 93 12.90 0.23 1.83
CA GLN A 93 11.77 -0.38 2.51
C GLN A 93 11.38 0.53 3.67
N PRO A 94 10.10 0.91 3.80
CA PRO A 94 9.66 1.73 4.91
C PRO A 94 10.03 1.01 6.21
N ASP A 95 10.61 1.74 7.16
CA ASP A 95 10.87 1.21 8.48
C ASP A 95 9.53 0.91 9.15
N PRO A 96 9.17 -0.37 9.41
CA PRO A 96 7.91 -0.71 10.03
C PRO A 96 7.80 -0.20 11.48
N SER A 97 8.89 0.31 12.07
CA SER A 97 8.89 0.94 13.39
C SER A 97 8.51 2.44 13.37
N GLY A 98 8.32 3.02 12.18
CA GLY A 98 8.21 4.46 11.94
C GLY A 98 6.85 5.11 12.27
N SER A 99 6.25 4.81 13.41
CA SER A 99 5.36 5.75 14.11
C SER A 99 5.21 5.28 15.54
N GLY A 100 5.97 5.87 16.47
CA GLY A 100 5.72 5.66 17.89
C GLY A 100 4.27 5.99 18.19
N LEU A 101 3.55 5.07 18.85
CA LEU A 101 2.19 5.34 19.29
C LEU A 101 2.16 6.61 20.15
N PRO A 102 1.18 7.52 19.96
CA PRO A 102 1.01 8.69 20.80
C PRO A 102 0.98 8.30 22.29
N GLU A 103 1.55 9.16 23.15
CA GLU A 103 1.50 8.93 24.60
C GLU A 103 0.05 8.77 25.09
N GLY A 104 -0.21 7.73 25.88
CA GLY A 104 -1.53 7.44 26.45
C GLY A 104 -2.37 6.40 25.69
N VAL A 105 -1.86 5.86 24.58
CA VAL A 105 -2.51 4.75 23.87
C VAL A 105 -2.10 3.40 24.46
N ASP A 106 -3.08 2.54 24.75
CA ASP A 106 -2.82 1.17 25.20
C ASP A 106 -2.21 0.34 24.06
N ARG A 107 -0.96 -0.08 24.26
CA ARG A 107 -0.20 -0.85 23.28
C ARG A 107 -0.83 -2.21 23.02
N GLU A 108 -1.40 -2.87 24.03
CA GLU A 108 -2.00 -4.19 23.86
C GLU A 108 -3.28 -4.10 23.03
N GLU A 109 -4.10 -3.08 23.28
CA GLU A 109 -5.32 -2.82 22.50
C GLU A 109 -4.98 -2.55 21.03
N VAL A 110 -3.98 -1.71 20.77
CA VAL A 110 -3.51 -1.44 19.40
C VAL A 110 -2.97 -2.70 18.73
N ALA A 111 -2.14 -3.47 19.42
CA ALA A 111 -1.60 -4.71 18.87
C ALA A 111 -2.71 -5.72 18.52
N ALA A 112 -3.75 -5.80 19.35
CA ALA A 112 -4.92 -6.63 19.07
C ALA A 112 -5.69 -6.16 17.83
N ILE A 113 -5.93 -4.86 17.68
CA ILE A 113 -6.59 -4.26 16.51
C ILE A 113 -5.77 -4.51 15.24
N LEU A 114 -4.46 -4.29 15.29
CA LEU A 114 -3.55 -4.51 14.16
C LEU A 114 -3.56 -5.98 13.73
N ARG A 115 -3.52 -6.90 14.69
CA ARG A 115 -3.60 -8.34 14.41
C ARG A 115 -4.94 -8.72 13.79
N GLU A 116 -6.07 -8.25 14.32
CA GLU A 116 -7.39 -8.52 13.74
C GLU A 116 -7.50 -7.99 12.30
N MET A 117 -7.00 -6.78 12.06
CA MET A 117 -6.96 -6.18 10.73
C MET A 117 -6.14 -7.04 9.75
N LYS A 118 -4.96 -7.52 10.16
CA LYS A 118 -4.13 -8.41 9.35
C LYS A 118 -4.80 -9.77 9.11
N GLU A 119 -5.43 -10.35 10.13
CA GLU A 119 -6.18 -11.60 9.97
C GLU A 119 -7.30 -11.46 8.94
N ARG A 120 -8.06 -10.36 8.99
CA ARG A 120 -9.09 -10.05 8.00
C ARG A 120 -8.50 -9.81 6.61
N HIS A 121 -7.35 -9.13 6.54
CA HIS A 121 -6.67 -8.86 5.28
C HIS A 121 -6.21 -10.15 4.57
N TYR A 122 -5.70 -11.12 5.32
CA TYR A 122 -5.20 -12.38 4.79
C TYR A 122 -6.24 -13.51 4.73
N ALA A 123 -7.44 -13.31 5.29
CA ALA A 123 -8.48 -14.33 5.42
C ALA A 123 -8.81 -15.03 4.09
N ASP A 124 -8.92 -14.26 3.00
CA ASP A 124 -9.29 -14.79 1.68
C ASP A 124 -8.10 -14.89 0.73
N TRP A 125 -6.88 -14.54 1.18
CA TRP A 125 -5.71 -14.39 0.29
C TRP A 125 -5.45 -15.65 -0.55
N CYS A 126 -5.57 -16.84 0.06
CA CYS A 126 -5.38 -18.13 -0.61
C CYS A 126 -6.34 -18.35 -1.79
N SER A 127 -7.53 -17.76 -1.73
CA SER A 127 -8.60 -17.88 -2.73
C SER A 127 -8.73 -16.64 -3.64
N GLN A 128 -7.87 -15.64 -3.45
CA GLN A 128 -7.94 -14.41 -4.22
C GLN A 128 -7.04 -14.45 -5.48
N PRO A 129 -7.55 -14.10 -6.67
CA PRO A 129 -6.74 -13.94 -7.87
C PRO A 129 -5.65 -12.87 -7.68
N LEU A 130 -4.40 -13.22 -7.94
CA LEU A 130 -3.26 -12.31 -7.80
C LEU A 130 -2.62 -11.98 -9.15
N PRO A 131 -2.36 -10.69 -9.45
CA PRO A 131 -1.63 -10.30 -10.66
C PRO A 131 -0.25 -10.97 -10.77
N ALA A 132 0.48 -11.10 -9.66
CA ALA A 132 1.78 -11.76 -9.60
C ALA A 132 1.73 -13.27 -9.97
N LEU A 133 0.54 -13.87 -9.97
CA LEU A 133 0.28 -15.26 -10.34
C LEU A 133 -0.46 -15.35 -11.69
N ASP A 134 -0.32 -14.35 -12.54
CA ASP A 134 -1.01 -14.26 -13.85
C ASP A 134 -2.54 -14.34 -13.71
N GLY A 135 -3.09 -13.76 -12.63
CA GLY A 135 -4.52 -13.76 -12.33
C GLY A 135 -5.06 -15.04 -11.71
N LYS A 136 -4.19 -16.00 -11.33
CA LYS A 136 -4.58 -17.19 -10.57
C LYS A 136 -4.64 -16.93 -9.08
N THR A 137 -5.43 -17.72 -8.38
CA THR A 137 -5.39 -17.77 -6.91
C THR A 137 -4.15 -18.53 -6.42
N PRO A 138 -3.63 -18.26 -5.22
CA PRO A 138 -2.60 -19.10 -4.62
C PRO A 138 -2.98 -20.59 -4.59
N LEU A 139 -4.24 -20.93 -4.25
CA LEU A 139 -4.75 -22.31 -4.26
C LEU A 139 -4.63 -23.00 -5.63
N GLU A 140 -4.92 -22.28 -6.72
CA GLU A 140 -4.74 -22.80 -8.08
C GLU A 140 -3.27 -22.86 -8.47
N ALA A 141 -2.50 -21.83 -8.12
CA ALA A 141 -1.12 -21.66 -8.51
C ALA A 141 -0.19 -22.72 -7.90
N VAL A 142 -0.49 -23.23 -6.70
CA VAL A 142 0.34 -24.26 -6.04
C VAL A 142 0.36 -25.62 -6.75
N GLN A 143 -0.59 -25.85 -7.67
CA GLN A 143 -0.67 -27.10 -8.46
C GLN A 143 0.40 -27.17 -9.57
N GLY A 144 0.86 -26.02 -10.08
CA GLY A 144 1.88 -25.95 -11.12
C GLY A 144 3.28 -25.80 -10.54
N LYS A 145 4.28 -26.55 -11.03
CA LYS A 145 5.66 -26.50 -10.50
C LYS A 145 6.27 -25.07 -10.50
N ARG A 146 6.15 -24.34 -11.61
CA ARG A 146 6.68 -22.97 -11.75
C ARG A 146 5.85 -21.96 -10.94
N THR A 147 4.53 -22.06 -10.98
CA THR A 147 3.64 -21.15 -10.25
C THR A 147 3.70 -21.37 -8.74
N ARG A 148 3.92 -22.61 -8.28
CA ARG A 148 4.19 -22.95 -6.87
C ARG A 148 5.44 -22.26 -6.33
N GLN A 149 6.51 -22.17 -7.12
CA GLN A 149 7.71 -21.41 -6.73
C GLN A 149 7.40 -19.91 -6.56
N ARG A 150 6.55 -19.33 -7.43
CA ARG A 150 6.10 -17.94 -7.28
C ARG A 150 5.28 -17.74 -6.00
N VAL A 151 4.35 -18.66 -5.69
CA VAL A 151 3.60 -18.63 -4.43
C VAL A 151 4.52 -18.70 -3.22
N GLN A 152 5.55 -19.56 -3.25
CA GLN A 152 6.54 -19.65 -2.18
C GLN A 152 7.35 -18.36 -2.02
N ALA A 153 7.70 -17.69 -3.13
CA ALA A 153 8.39 -16.40 -3.09
C ALA A 153 7.51 -15.29 -2.46
N LEU A 154 6.21 -15.25 -2.82
CA LEU A 154 5.26 -14.32 -2.20
C LEU A 154 5.12 -14.55 -0.69
N LEU A 155 5.03 -15.81 -0.25
CA LEU A 155 4.97 -16.14 1.18
C LEU A 155 6.27 -15.77 1.92
N ALA A 156 7.43 -15.98 1.30
CA ALA A 156 8.71 -15.59 1.88
C ALA A 156 8.86 -14.07 2.00
N ASP A 157 8.32 -13.33 1.03
CA ASP A 157 8.27 -11.87 1.10
C ASP A 157 7.34 -11.37 2.22
N MET A 158 6.18 -12.00 2.39
CA MET A 158 5.28 -11.73 3.52
C MET A 158 5.95 -12.00 4.87
N GLU A 159 6.65 -13.13 5.02
CA GLU A 159 7.40 -13.47 6.23
C GLU A 159 8.49 -12.42 6.54
N ARG A 160 9.17 -11.92 5.50
CA ARG A 160 10.16 -10.85 5.64
C ARG A 160 9.51 -9.55 6.14
N HIS A 161 8.39 -9.15 5.56
CA HIS A 161 7.66 -7.96 5.99
C HIS A 161 7.18 -8.09 7.45
N GLU A 162 6.58 -9.22 7.82
CA GLU A 162 6.12 -9.46 9.19
C GLU A 162 7.30 -9.53 10.20
N SER A 163 8.49 -9.95 9.76
CA SER A 163 9.68 -10.00 10.63
C SER A 163 10.14 -8.64 11.15
N GLY A 164 9.76 -7.55 10.48
CA GLY A 164 10.05 -6.18 10.90
C GLY A 164 9.09 -5.63 11.96
N ALA A 165 7.90 -6.22 12.14
CA ALA A 165 6.93 -5.78 13.13
C ALA A 165 7.22 -6.37 14.54
N PRO A 166 6.73 -5.76 15.64
CA PRO A 166 6.74 -6.38 16.97
C PRO A 166 6.02 -7.73 16.99
N PRO A 167 6.53 -8.76 17.72
CA PRO A 167 5.97 -10.12 17.67
C PRO A 167 4.46 -10.25 17.95
N ASP A 168 3.93 -9.40 18.82
CA ASP A 168 2.54 -9.30 19.24
C ASP A 168 1.60 -8.72 18.16
N GLU A 169 2.17 -8.03 17.17
CA GLU A 169 1.46 -7.44 16.03
C GLU A 169 1.57 -8.30 14.76
N ARG A 170 2.36 -9.37 14.77
CA ARG A 170 2.65 -10.19 13.58
C ARG A 170 1.47 -11.07 13.18
N PHE A 171 1.31 -11.24 11.87
CA PHE A 171 0.46 -12.28 11.31
C PHE A 171 1.21 -13.61 11.17
N ASP A 172 0.57 -14.73 11.51
CA ASP A 172 1.12 -16.09 11.29
C ASP A 172 1.00 -16.48 9.80
N VAL A 173 2.00 -16.09 8.99
CA VAL A 173 2.11 -16.51 7.58
C VAL A 173 2.17 -18.04 7.44
N GLY A 174 2.60 -18.75 8.49
CA GLY A 174 2.55 -20.21 8.56
C GLY A 174 1.13 -20.76 8.41
N ARG A 175 0.09 -20.01 8.79
CA ARG A 175 -1.31 -20.37 8.53
C ARG A 175 -1.61 -20.49 7.04
N LEU A 176 -1.15 -19.52 6.23
CA LEU A 176 -1.31 -19.54 4.78
C LEU A 176 -0.55 -20.72 4.16
N ARG A 177 0.65 -21.02 4.66
CA ARG A 177 1.42 -22.20 4.22
C ARG A 177 0.66 -23.51 4.46
N ARG A 178 0.05 -23.67 5.64
CA ARG A 178 -0.76 -24.85 5.99
C ARG A 178 -1.97 -24.98 5.06
N GLU A 179 -2.70 -23.88 4.85
CA GLU A 179 -3.86 -23.86 3.96
C GLU A 179 -3.51 -24.23 2.51
N LEU A 180 -2.31 -23.87 2.06
CA LEU A 180 -1.81 -24.17 0.71
C LEU A 180 -1.09 -25.53 0.59
N GLY A 181 -0.97 -26.31 1.66
CA GLY A 181 -0.19 -27.55 1.66
C GLY A 181 1.29 -27.32 1.31
N LEU A 182 1.82 -26.17 1.73
CA LEU A 182 3.21 -25.74 1.56
C LEU A 182 4.01 -25.81 2.87
N GLU A 183 3.48 -26.50 3.88
CA GLU A 183 4.23 -26.79 5.09
C GLU A 183 5.55 -27.47 4.72
N SER A 184 6.63 -26.96 5.31
CA SER A 184 7.95 -27.52 5.08
C SER A 184 7.92 -28.95 5.63
N THR A 185 7.81 -29.94 4.76
CA THR A 185 8.23 -31.31 5.08
C THR A 185 9.69 -31.18 5.51
N ARG A 186 9.93 -31.14 6.81
CA ARG A 186 11.23 -31.56 7.35
C ARG A 186 11.28 -33.06 7.12
N GLY A 187 11.91 -33.45 6.01
CA GLY A 187 12.47 -34.78 5.79
C GLY A 187 13.96 -34.71 6.02
#